data_AF-A0AAV4QHG5-F1
#
_entry.id   AF-A0AAV4QHG5-F1
#
_cell.length_a   1.000
_cell.length_b   1.000
_cell.length_c   1.000
_cell.angle_alpha   90.00
_cell.angle_beta   90.00
_cell.angle_gamma   90.00
#
_symmetry.space_group_name_H-M   'P 1'
#
loop_
_entity.id
_entity.type
_entity.pdbx_description
1 polymer ?
#
loop_
_entity_poly.entity_id
_entity_poly.type
_entity_poly.pdbx_seq_one_letter_code
_entity_poly.pdbx_strand_id
1 'polypeptide(L)'
;MPLNEDMKVNFSTTLFALIRENLSIKMRAAEEMDMADSELRETIKKLWPLQAKKQLNRLVPPGEVLGARQLTVGKIYAGLLMYESWKQTRFGKLAGNALSENPSQSPDPSDSPVV
;
A
#
# COMPACT_ATOMS: atom_id res chain seq x y z
N MET A 1 7.36 -5.05 -4.36
CA MET A 1 8.24 -6.10 -3.79
C MET A 1 7.49 -7.42 -3.73
N PRO A 2 7.67 -8.32 -4.71
CA PRO A 2 7.10 -9.67 -4.69
C PRO A 2 7.72 -10.59 -3.63
N LEU A 3 6.93 -11.57 -3.18
CA LEU A 3 7.38 -12.67 -2.34
C LEU A 3 7.66 -13.92 -3.19
N ASN A 4 8.65 -14.72 -2.80
CA ASN A 4 8.90 -16.05 -3.35
C ASN A 4 8.02 -17.12 -2.68
N GLU A 5 8.13 -18.39 -3.12
CA GLU A 5 7.34 -19.52 -2.61
C GLU A 5 7.50 -19.73 -1.09
N ASP A 6 8.67 -19.38 -0.53
CA ASP A 6 8.95 -19.42 0.91
C ASP A 6 8.40 -18.22 1.69
N MET A 7 7.57 -17.37 1.08
CA MET A 7 7.02 -16.14 1.67
C MET A 7 8.09 -15.11 2.11
N LYS A 8 9.25 -15.09 1.45
CA LYS A 8 10.33 -14.13 1.68
C LYS A 8 10.49 -13.17 0.50
N VAL A 9 11.18 -12.07 0.73
CA VAL A 9 11.52 -11.11 -0.33
C VAL A 9 12.96 -11.36 -0.79
N ASN A 10 13.17 -11.43 -2.09
CA ASN A 10 14.50 -11.59 -2.66
C ASN A 10 15.33 -10.32 -2.43
N PHE A 11 16.59 -10.48 -2.03
CA PHE A 11 17.52 -9.35 -1.83
C PHE A 11 17.60 -8.42 -3.04
N SER A 12 17.62 -8.97 -4.27
CA SER A 12 17.69 -8.17 -5.49
C SER A 12 16.49 -7.24 -5.68
N THR A 13 15.31 -7.64 -5.20
CA THR A 13 14.10 -6.80 -5.22
C THR A 13 14.23 -5.61 -4.29
N THR A 14 14.77 -5.83 -3.08
CA THR A 14 15.02 -4.74 -2.12
C THR A 14 16.14 -3.82 -2.60
N LEU A 15 17.23 -4.39 -3.14
CA LEU A 15 18.31 -3.62 -3.74
C LEU A 15 17.80 -2.72 -4.87
N PHE A 16 16.96 -3.25 -5.77
CA PHE A 16 16.38 -2.46 -6.85
C PHE A 16 15.49 -1.33 -6.32
N ALA A 17 14.68 -1.58 -5.28
CA ALA A 17 13.86 -0.54 -4.66
C ALA A 17 14.73 0.60 -4.08
N LEU A 18 15.88 0.28 -3.47
CA LEU A 18 16.82 1.28 -2.95
C LEU A 18 17.49 2.07 -4.08
N ILE A 19 17.86 1.43 -5.18
CA ILE A 19 18.40 2.12 -6.37
C ILE A 19 17.38 3.11 -6.91
N ARG A 20 16.13 2.67 -7.07
CA ARG A 20 15.01 3.49 -7.53
C ARG A 20 14.78 4.72 -6.64
N GLU A 21 14.84 4.52 -5.32
CA GLU A 21 14.73 5.61 -4.34
C GLU A 21 15.88 6.61 -4.46
N ASN A 22 17.13 6.15 -4.55
CA ASN A 22 18.30 7.03 -4.73
C ASN A 22 18.25 7.82 -6.05
N LEU A 23 17.69 7.22 -7.11
CA LEU A 23 17.45 7.88 -8.39
C LEU A 23 16.19 8.76 -8.39
N SER A 24 15.48 8.86 -7.26
CA SER A 24 14.22 9.62 -7.13
C SER A 24 13.13 9.24 -8.14
N ILE A 25 13.12 7.97 -8.58
CA ILE A 25 12.08 7.45 -9.48
C ILE A 25 10.84 7.13 -8.62
N LYS A 26 9.99 8.14 -8.41
CA LYS A 26 8.80 8.05 -7.53
C LYS A 26 7.62 7.35 -8.20
N MET A 27 6.54 7.14 -7.44
CA MET A 27 5.26 6.67 -7.96
C MET A 27 4.68 7.72 -8.92
N ARG A 28 4.42 7.32 -10.16
CA ARG A 28 3.77 8.11 -11.21
C ARG A 28 2.83 7.22 -12.03
N ALA A 29 2.32 7.71 -13.15
CA ALA A 29 1.63 6.85 -14.11
C ALA A 29 2.50 5.63 -14.45
N ALA A 30 1.87 4.45 -14.59
CA ALA A 30 2.59 3.20 -14.82
C ALA A 30 3.51 3.28 -16.04
N GLU A 31 3.05 3.91 -17.11
CA GLU A 31 3.82 4.14 -18.34
C GLU A 31 5.07 4.99 -18.11
N GLU A 32 5.01 6.04 -17.29
CA GLU A 32 6.17 6.85 -16.94
C GLU A 32 7.19 6.07 -16.10
N MET A 33 6.71 5.21 -15.21
CA MET A 33 7.59 4.36 -14.40
C MET A 33 8.29 3.30 -15.25
N ASP A 34 7.56 2.68 -16.17
CA ASP A 34 8.11 1.68 -17.09
C ASP A 34 9.15 2.31 -18.04
N MET A 35 8.92 3.55 -18.47
CA MET A 35 9.88 4.31 -19.28
C MET A 35 11.19 4.55 -18.52
N ALA A 36 11.10 5.03 -17.27
CA ALA A 36 12.27 5.29 -16.43
C ALA A 36 13.05 4.00 -16.10
N ASP A 37 12.34 2.90 -15.83
CA ASP A 37 12.95 1.60 -15.57
C ASP A 37 13.64 1.05 -16.84
N SER A 38 13.09 1.33 -18.04
CA SER A 38 13.70 0.98 -19.32
C SER A 38 14.99 1.78 -19.60
N GLU A 39 14.97 3.10 -19.38
CA GLU A 39 16.15 3.96 -19.53
C GLU A 39 17.28 3.56 -18.55
N LEU A 40 16.92 3.25 -17.30
CA LEU A 40 17.84 2.71 -16.31
C LEU A 40 18.45 1.39 -16.80
N ARG A 41 17.63 0.51 -17.38
CA ARG A 41 18.08 -0.77 -17.93
C ARG A 41 19.08 -0.60 -19.07
N GLU A 42 18.87 0.37 -19.95
CA GLU A 42 19.83 0.69 -21.02
C GLU A 42 21.14 1.26 -20.48
N THR A 43 21.05 2.16 -19.50
CA THR A 43 22.22 2.77 -18.86
C THR A 43 23.09 1.71 -18.18
N ILE A 44 22.48 0.77 -17.46
CA ILE A 44 23.19 -0.35 -16.82
C ILE A 44 23.83 -1.28 -17.86
N LYS A 45 23.17 -1.54 -19.00
CA LYS A 45 23.77 -2.33 -20.11
C LYS A 45 25.03 -1.67 -20.66
N LYS A 46 25.00 -0.34 -20.83
CA LYS A 46 26.15 0.44 -21.33
C LYS A 46 27.30 0.44 -20.33
N LEU A 47 27.01 0.54 -19.03
CA LEU A 47 28.02 0.59 -17.97
C LEU A 47 28.67 -0.78 -17.68
N TRP A 48 27.90 -1.87 -17.78
CA TRP A 48 28.38 -3.23 -17.51
C TRP A 48 28.13 -4.21 -18.66
N PRO A 49 28.80 -4.05 -19.81
CA PRO A 49 28.50 -4.83 -21.02
C PRO A 49 28.68 -6.35 -20.84
N LEU A 50 29.59 -6.79 -19.97
CA LEU A 50 29.86 -8.21 -19.71
C LEU A 50 28.93 -8.83 -18.65
N GLN A 51 28.64 -8.09 -17.58
CA GLN A 51 27.87 -8.60 -16.43
C GLN A 51 26.35 -8.41 -16.60
N ALA A 52 25.92 -7.44 -17.42
CA ALA A 52 24.52 -7.12 -17.63
C ALA A 52 23.73 -8.30 -18.25
N LYS A 53 24.35 -9.13 -19.10
CA LYS A 53 23.65 -10.26 -19.74
C LYS A 53 22.95 -11.21 -18.75
N LYS A 54 23.54 -11.45 -17.57
CA LYS A 54 22.97 -12.34 -16.55
C LYS A 54 22.29 -11.60 -15.41
N GLN A 55 22.84 -10.47 -14.96
CA GLN A 55 22.38 -9.80 -13.74
C GLN A 55 21.24 -8.81 -13.98
N LEU A 56 21.12 -8.28 -15.20
CA LEU A 56 20.17 -7.21 -15.50
C LEU A 56 18.71 -7.64 -15.34
N ASN A 57 18.35 -8.85 -15.78
CA ASN A 57 16.99 -9.36 -15.65
C ASN A 57 16.60 -9.65 -14.19
N ARG A 58 17.58 -9.84 -13.32
CA ARG A 58 17.37 -10.07 -11.87
C ARG A 58 17.25 -8.76 -11.10
N LEU A 59 17.96 -7.72 -11.54
CA LEU A 59 17.92 -6.37 -10.97
C LEU A 59 16.70 -5.60 -11.47
N VAL A 60 16.45 -5.61 -12.77
CA VAL A 60 15.33 -4.93 -13.44
C VAL A 60 14.54 -5.95 -14.25
N PRO A 61 13.50 -6.58 -13.64
CA PRO A 61 12.65 -7.51 -14.35
C PRO A 61 11.98 -6.83 -15.57
N PRO A 62 11.79 -7.53 -16.70
CA PRO A 62 10.98 -7.01 -17.80
C PRO A 62 9.53 -6.77 -17.35
N GLY A 63 8.89 -5.72 -17.88
CA GLY A 63 7.49 -5.35 -17.56
C GLY A 63 6.49 -6.51 -17.71
N GLU A 64 6.68 -7.38 -18.70
CA GLU A 64 5.84 -8.58 -18.92
C GLU A 64 5.88 -9.59 -17.76
N VAL A 65 6.99 -9.65 -17.00
CA VAL A 65 7.16 -10.61 -15.88
C VAL A 65 6.56 -10.08 -14.57
N LEU A 66 6.28 -8.77 -14.50
CA LEU A 66 5.64 -8.12 -13.36
C LEU A 66 4.11 -8.33 -13.33
N GLY A 67 3.57 -9.10 -14.29
CA GLY A 67 2.15 -9.35 -14.52
C GLY A 67 1.37 -9.97 -13.36
N ALA A 68 0.53 -9.12 -12.74
CA ALA A 68 -0.76 -9.33 -12.08
C ALA A 68 -0.90 -10.32 -10.90
N ARG A 69 -0.25 -11.48 -10.86
CA ARG A 69 -0.58 -12.55 -9.89
C ARG A 69 0.38 -12.77 -8.74
N GLN A 70 1.52 -12.10 -8.69
CA GLN A 70 2.44 -12.25 -7.55
C GLN A 70 1.91 -11.58 -6.27
N LEU A 71 2.03 -12.28 -5.15
CA LEU A 71 1.80 -11.71 -3.82
C LEU A 71 2.94 -10.73 -3.52
N THR A 72 2.60 -9.54 -3.04
CA THR A 72 3.58 -8.50 -2.72
C THR A 72 3.39 -8.05 -1.29
N VAL A 73 4.46 -7.52 -0.68
CA VAL A 73 4.42 -6.94 0.68
C VAL A 73 3.33 -5.87 0.77
N GLY A 74 3.13 -5.08 -0.29
CA GLY A 74 2.06 -4.08 -0.36
C GLY A 74 0.65 -4.68 -0.29
N LYS A 75 0.40 -5.81 -0.97
CA LYS A 75 -0.90 -6.52 -0.88
C LYS A 75 -1.15 -7.07 0.53
N ILE A 76 -0.12 -7.61 1.18
CA ILE A 76 -0.22 -8.09 2.56
C ILE A 76 -0.51 -6.93 3.52
N TYR A 77 0.21 -5.82 3.36
CA TYR A 77 0.02 -4.62 4.18
C TYR A 77 -1.37 -3.99 3.98
N ALA A 78 -1.87 -3.96 2.74
CA ALA A 78 -3.24 -3.52 2.47
C ALA A 78 -4.27 -4.40 3.21
N GLY A 79 -4.09 -5.73 3.20
CA GLY A 79 -4.93 -6.64 3.96
C GLY A 79 -4.89 -6.40 5.47
N LEU A 80 -3.69 -6.14 6.01
CA LEU A 80 -3.50 -5.78 7.42
C LEU A 80 -4.26 -4.49 7.77
N LEU A 81 -4.10 -3.43 6.97
CA LEU A 81 -4.79 -2.15 7.17
C LEU A 81 -6.32 -2.30 7.13
N MET A 82 -6.84 -3.10 6.19
CA MET A 82 -8.28 -3.39 6.11
C MET A 82 -8.77 -4.13 7.36
N TYR A 83 -8.02 -5.12 7.83
CA TYR A 83 -8.35 -5.88 9.04
C TYR A 83 -8.34 -5.00 10.29
N GLU A 84 -7.33 -4.15 10.45
CA GLU A 84 -7.22 -3.22 11.58
C GLU A 84 -8.36 -2.18 11.56
N SER A 85 -8.70 -1.64 10.39
CA SER A 85 -9.82 -0.72 10.21
C SER A 85 -11.17 -1.36 10.60
N TRP A 86 -11.39 -2.61 10.21
CA TRP A 86 -12.59 -3.36 10.59
C TRP A 86 -12.67 -3.59 12.11
N LYS A 87 -11.56 -3.99 12.74
CA LYS A 87 -11.47 -4.17 14.19
C LYS A 87 -11.81 -2.87 14.93
N GLN A 88 -11.22 -1.74 14.52
CA GLN A 88 -11.50 -0.44 15.14
C GLN A 88 -12.98 -0.03 14.98
N THR A 89 -13.59 -0.31 13.82
CA THR A 89 -15.00 0.04 13.56
C THR A 89 -15.99 -0.85 14.34
N ARG A 90 -15.66 -2.11 14.61
CA ARG A 90 -16.51 -3.03 15.40
C ARG A 90 -16.34 -2.88 16.92
N PHE A 91 -15.11 -2.69 17.41
CA PHE A 91 -14.85 -2.52 18.85
C PHE A 91 -15.09 -1.08 19.35
N GLY A 92 -14.98 -0.06 18.47
CA GLY A 92 -15.23 1.34 18.82
C GLY A 92 -16.69 1.79 18.75
N LYS A 93 -17.57 1.07 18.01
CA LYS A 93 -19.00 1.44 17.89
C LYS A 93 -19.91 0.77 18.93
N LEU A 94 -19.51 -0.34 19.56
CA LEU A 94 -20.30 -0.92 20.66
C LEU A 94 -20.09 -0.21 22.01
N ALA A 95 -18.97 0.48 22.21
CA ALA A 95 -18.69 1.19 23.47
C ALA A 95 -19.12 2.67 23.47
N GLY A 96 -19.32 3.29 22.29
CA GLY A 96 -19.57 4.73 22.17
C GLY A 96 -21.03 5.18 22.21
N ASN A 97 -22.00 4.27 22.18
CA ASN A 97 -23.43 4.62 22.08
C ASN A 97 -24.27 4.23 23.31
N ALA A 98 -23.67 3.83 24.43
CA ALA A 98 -24.39 3.34 25.61
C ALA A 98 -24.34 4.25 26.86
N LEU A 99 -23.83 5.49 26.77
CA LEU A 99 -23.71 6.38 27.93
C LEU A 99 -24.14 7.85 27.69
N SER A 100 -25.12 8.09 26.82
CA SER A 100 -25.84 9.38 26.83
C SER A 100 -27.37 9.20 26.81
N GLU A 101 -27.89 8.30 27.63
CA GLU A 101 -29.21 8.54 28.22
C GLU A 101 -28.97 9.24 29.56
N ASN A 102 -29.23 10.55 29.61
CA ASN A 102 -29.53 11.21 30.88
C ASN A 102 -31.01 11.61 30.85
N PRO A 103 -31.87 10.95 31.65
CA PRO A 103 -33.27 11.29 31.77
C PRO A 103 -33.41 12.44 32.77
N SER A 104 -33.62 13.65 32.27
CA SER A 104 -34.03 14.79 33.10
C SER A 104 -35.36 15.33 32.58
N GLN A 105 -36.40 14.53 32.76
CA GLN A 105 -37.77 15.02 32.77
C GLN A 105 -38.13 15.27 34.23
N SER A 106 -38.35 16.54 34.60
CA SER A 106 -39.24 16.87 35.71
C SER A 106 -40.18 17.98 35.24
N PRO A 107 -41.48 17.87 35.57
CA PRO A 107 -42.54 18.64 34.95
C PRO A 107 -42.70 20.00 35.63
N ASP A 108 -43.23 21.00 34.91
CA ASP A 108 -44.19 21.89 35.57
C ASP A 108 -45.17 22.54 34.57
N PRO A 109 -46.44 22.69 34.97
CA PRO A 109 -47.57 22.93 34.11
C PRO A 109 -47.87 24.43 34.02
N SER A 110 -48.10 24.90 32.81
CA SER A 110 -48.98 26.05 32.60
C SER A 110 -49.45 26.00 31.16
N ASP A 111 -50.32 25.03 30.97
CA ASP A 111 -51.36 25.10 29.96
C ASP A 111 -52.26 26.29 30.32
N SER A 112 -52.39 27.25 29.41
CA SER A 112 -53.70 27.76 29.04
C SER A 112 -53.59 28.51 27.71
N PRO A 113 -54.37 28.12 26.69
CA PRO A 113 -54.59 28.91 25.49
C PRO A 113 -55.50 30.10 25.83
N VAL A 114 -55.67 31.05 24.91
CA VAL A 114 -56.95 31.71 24.54
C VAL A 114 -56.66 32.92 23.65
N VAL A 115 -57.20 32.82 22.41
CA VAL A 115 -57.54 33.84 21.40
C VAL A 115 -56.40 34.46 20.58
#